data_AF-A0A821ZS24-F1
#
_entry.id   AF-A0A821ZS24-F1
#
_cell.length_a   1.000
_cell.length_b   1.000
_cell.length_c   1.000
_cell.angle_alpha   90.00
_cell.angle_beta   90.00
_cell.angle_gamma   90.00
#
_symmetry.space_group_name_H-M   'P 1'
#
loop_
_entity.id
_entity.type
_entity.pdbx_description
1 polymer ?
#
loop_
_entity_poly.entity_id
_entity_poly.type
_entity_poly.pdbx_seq_one_letter_code
_entity_poly.pdbx_strand_id
1 'polypeptide(L)'
;MSSDSTIKSNVLSAFRLRGLDLKFDASQYLVELALTVPSASLVSWLDQLIDLLTKRQLSSSIVDKTLVSNVVQELRAQLSNDS
;
A
#
# COMPACT_ATOMS: atom_id res chain seq x y z
N MET A 1 -13.25 -16.78 10.13
CA MET A 1 -11.87 -16.25 10.19
C MET A 1 -11.96 -14.78 9.77
N SER A 2 -11.59 -13.86 10.66
CA SER A 2 -11.85 -12.42 10.49
C SER A 2 -11.16 -11.87 9.25
N SER A 3 -11.89 -11.19 8.36
CA SER A 3 -11.41 -10.65 7.09
C SER A 3 -10.14 -9.79 7.20
N ASP A 4 -9.93 -9.17 8.36
CA ASP A 4 -8.79 -8.31 8.68
C ASP A 4 -7.44 -9.04 8.66
N SER A 5 -7.39 -10.31 9.10
CA SER A 5 -6.13 -11.06 9.14
C SER A 5 -5.64 -11.42 7.73
N THR A 6 -6.58 -11.62 6.81
CA THR A 6 -6.29 -11.90 5.40
C THR A 6 -5.80 -10.64 4.70
N ILE A 7 -6.46 -9.49 4.92
CA ILE A 7 -6.03 -8.20 4.35
C ILE A 7 -4.64 -7.81 4.85
N LYS A 8 -4.38 -7.95 6.16
CA LYS A 8 -3.04 -7.71 6.73
C LYS A 8 -1.98 -8.58 6.06
N SER A 9 -2.26 -9.86 5.87
CA SER A 9 -1.33 -10.79 5.22
C SER A 9 -1.07 -10.39 3.77
N ASN A 10 -2.11 -9.97 3.03
CA ASN A 10 -1.98 -9.50 1.65
C ASN A 10 -1.14 -8.22 1.54
N VAL A 11 -1.40 -7.23 2.40
CA VAL A 11 -0.63 -5.97 2.45
C VAL A 11 0.84 -6.28 2.70
N LEU A 12 1.16 -7.04 3.75
CA LEU A 12 2.56 -7.34 4.09
C LEU A 12 3.25 -8.18 3.00
N SER A 13 2.55 -9.14 2.41
CA SER A 13 3.12 -10.02 1.37
C SER A 13 3.40 -9.24 0.09
N ALA A 14 2.49 -8.34 -0.33
CA ALA A 14 2.68 -7.54 -1.53
C ALA A 14 3.97 -6.70 -1.48
N PHE A 15 4.25 -6.06 -0.34
CA PHE A 15 5.47 -5.29 -0.14
C PHE A 15 6.73 -6.17 -0.12
N ARG A 16 6.69 -7.27 0.63
CA ARG A 16 7.83 -8.19 0.75
C ARG A 16 8.22 -8.82 -0.58
N LEU A 17 7.24 -9.16 -1.43
CA LEU A 17 7.49 -9.69 -2.78
C LEU A 17 8.26 -8.70 -3.68
N ARG A 18 8.21 -7.40 -3.36
CA ARG A 18 8.93 -6.33 -4.07
C ARG A 18 10.18 -5.87 -3.33
N GLY A 19 10.61 -6.61 -2.30
CA GLY A 19 11.80 -6.29 -1.50
C GLY A 19 11.63 -5.08 -0.57
N LEU A 20 10.38 -4.70 -0.27
CA LEU A 20 10.06 -3.62 0.65
C LEU A 20 9.55 -4.20 1.97
N ASP A 21 9.89 -3.54 3.07
CA ASP A 21 9.30 -3.80 4.39
C ASP A 21 8.57 -2.55 4.89
N LEU A 22 7.48 -2.77 5.61
CA LEU A 22 6.70 -1.70 6.21
C LEU A 22 7.06 -1.54 7.68
N LYS A 23 7.25 -0.30 8.13
CA LYS A 23 7.20 0.00 9.56
C LYS A 23 5.82 -0.34 10.12
N PHE A 24 5.76 -0.60 11.42
CA PHE A 24 4.53 -1.00 12.10
C PHE A 24 3.38 -0.01 11.87
N ASP A 25 3.63 1.28 12.06
CA ASP A 25 2.68 2.37 11.84
C ASP A 25 2.22 2.49 10.37
N ALA A 26 3.13 2.29 9.42
CA ALA A 26 2.82 2.25 8.00
C ALA A 26 1.92 1.05 7.64
N SER A 27 2.21 -0.12 8.22
CA SER A 27 1.42 -1.34 8.01
C SER A 27 0.01 -1.21 8.56
N GLN A 28 -0.17 -0.61 9.75
CA GLN A 28 -1.50 -0.38 10.32
C GLN A 28 -2.30 0.59 9.45
N TYR A 29 -1.69 1.70 9.04
CA TYR A 29 -2.32 2.67 8.17
C TYR A 29 -2.79 2.07 6.84
N LEU A 30 -1.96 1.24 6.20
CA LEU A 30 -2.33 0.57 4.95
C LEU A 30 -3.43 -0.46 5.12
N VAL A 31 -3.43 -1.20 6.23
CA VAL A 31 -4.50 -2.17 6.50
C VAL A 31 -5.84 -1.48 6.68
N GLU A 32 -5.89 -0.37 7.42
CA GLU A 32 -7.09 0.44 7.58
C GLU A 32 -7.62 0.97 6.24
N LEU A 33 -6.73 1.43 5.36
CA LEU A 33 -7.12 1.86 4.03
C LEU A 33 -7.58 0.70 3.15
N ALA A 34 -6.85 -0.42 3.17
CA ALA A 34 -7.15 -1.61 2.38
C ALA A 34 -8.52 -2.20 2.72
N LEU A 35 -8.98 -2.05 3.97
CA LEU A 35 -10.34 -2.42 4.39
C LEU A 35 -11.43 -1.61 3.68
N THR A 36 -11.12 -0.40 3.20
CA THR A 36 -12.06 0.44 2.44
C THR A 36 -12.03 0.18 0.93
N VAL A 37 -11.05 -0.60 0.45
CA VAL A 37 -10.91 -0.95 -0.96
C VAL A 37 -11.70 -2.22 -1.25
N PRO A 38 -12.52 -2.26 -2.32
CA PRO A 38 -13.21 -3.49 -2.72
C PRO A 38 -12.22 -4.64 -2.91
N SER A 39 -12.54 -5.83 -2.40
CA SER A 39 -11.63 -6.98 -2.46
C SER A 39 -11.18 -7.35 -3.89
N ALA A 40 -12.05 -7.13 -4.88
CA ALA A 40 -11.73 -7.33 -6.30
C ALA A 40 -10.63 -6.38 -6.83
N SER A 41 -10.50 -5.20 -6.23
CA SER A 41 -9.55 -4.16 -6.64
C SER A 41 -8.33 -4.07 -5.71
N LEU A 42 -8.35 -4.74 -4.56
CA LEU A 42 -7.31 -4.63 -3.54
C LEU A 42 -5.91 -4.95 -4.07
N VAL A 43 -5.78 -6.03 -4.83
CA VAL A 43 -4.48 -6.46 -5.40
C VAL A 43 -3.95 -5.39 -6.35
N SER A 44 -4.78 -4.93 -7.30
CA SER A 44 -4.39 -3.87 -8.24
C SER A 44 -4.05 -2.56 -7.54
N TRP A 45 -4.79 -2.19 -6.50
CA TRP A 45 -4.52 -1.00 -5.71
C TRP A 45 -3.16 -1.09 -4.99
N LEU A 46 -2.84 -2.24 -4.40
CA LEU A 46 -1.54 -2.49 -3.76
C LEU A 46 -0.39 -2.45 -4.78
N ASP A 47 -0.56 -3.08 -5.95
CA ASP A 47 0.44 -3.07 -7.00
C ASP A 47 0.74 -1.64 -7.49
N GLN A 48 -0.30 -0.84 -7.76
CA GLN A 48 -0.13 0.56 -8.17
C GLN A 48 0.59 1.39 -7.10
N LEU A 49 0.24 1.19 -5.83
CA LEU A 49 0.88 1.87 -4.72
C LEU A 49 2.36 1.50 -4.60
N ILE A 50 2.71 0.22 -4.76
CA ILE A 50 4.11 -0.23 -4.71
C ILE A 50 4.87 0.26 -5.94
N ASP A 51 4.24 0.30 -7.11
CA ASP A 51 4.86 0.84 -8.32
C ASP A 51 5.18 2.34 -8.15
N LEU A 52 4.32 3.12 -7.50
CA LEU A 52 4.64 4.50 -7.16
C LEU A 52 5.77 4.63 -6.12
N LEU A 53 5.83 3.72 -5.15
CA LEU A 53 6.92 3.68 -4.16
C LEU A 53 8.27 3.34 -4.81
N THR A 54 8.30 2.36 -5.69
CA THR A 54 9.53 1.89 -6.36
C THR A 54 10.04 2.89 -7.40
N LYS A 55 9.16 3.70 -8.00
CA LYS A 55 9.55 4.83 -8.85
C LYS A 55 10.27 5.93 -8.08
N ARG A 56 9.99 6.08 -6.79
CA ARG A 56 10.75 6.98 -5.92
C ARG A 56 12.06 6.26 -5.61
N GLN A 57 13.21 6.85 -5.93
CA GLN A 57 14.50 6.26 -5.55
C GLN A 57 14.60 6.21 -4.02
N LEU A 58 14.17 5.10 -3.43
CA LEU A 58 14.16 4.93 -1.99
C LEU A 58 15.59 4.75 -1.50
N SER A 59 15.97 5.51 -0.48
CA SER A 59 17.25 5.34 0.21
C SER A 59 17.25 4.13 1.17
N SER A 60 16.08 3.54 1.42
CA SER A 60 15.87 2.39 2.31
C SER A 60 14.73 1.51 1.80
N SER A 61 14.86 0.19 1.92
CA SER A 61 13.78 -0.76 1.68
C SER A 61 12.68 -0.71 2.75
N ILE A 62 12.94 -0.05 3.88
CA ILE A 62 11.97 0.14 4.95
C ILE A 62 11.16 1.40 4.68
N VAL A 63 9.86 1.20 4.46
CA VAL A 63 8.88 2.22 4.13
C VAL A 63 8.13 2.66 5.40
N ASP A 64 8.10 3.96 5.65
CA ASP A 64 7.39 4.57 6.79
C ASP A 64 6.01 5.14 6.41
N LYS A 65 5.23 5.49 7.44
CA LYS A 65 3.86 5.99 7.24
C LYS A 65 3.82 7.29 6.44
N THR A 66 4.81 8.17 6.59
CA THR A 66 4.87 9.45 5.86
C THR A 66 5.01 9.20 4.36
N LEU A 67 5.96 8.36 3.98
CA LEU A 67 6.19 7.99 2.59
C LEU A 67 4.95 7.32 1.98
N VAL A 68 4.36 6.35 2.69
CA VAL A 68 3.12 5.68 2.25
C VAL A 68 1.98 6.66 2.09
N SER A 69 1.73 7.51 3.09
CA SER A 69 0.64 8.48 3.06
C SER A 69 0.76 9.40 1.85
N ASN A 70 1.96 9.90 1.56
CA ASN A 70 2.20 10.73 0.39
C ASN A 70 1.88 10.00 -0.93
N VAL A 71 2.29 8.74 -1.04
CA VAL A 71 2.00 7.92 -2.23
C VAL A 71 0.51 7.57 -2.34
N VAL A 72 -0.18 7.29 -1.23
CA VAL A 72 -1.63 7.07 -1.23
C VAL A 72 -2.37 8.29 -1.75
N GLN A 73 -1.99 9.50 -1.32
CA GLN A 73 -2.62 10.74 -1.80
C GLN A 73 -2.35 10.95 -3.30
N GLU A 74 -1.15 10.65 -3.76
CA GLU A 74 -0.82 10.69 -5.19
C GLU A 74 -1.67 9.70 -5.99
N LEU A 75 -1.79 8.45 -5.53
CA LEU A 75 -2.61 7.43 -6.17
C LEU A 75 -4.09 7.87 -6.27
N ARG A 76 -4.63 8.44 -5.19
CA ARG A 76 -6.00 8.99 -5.18
C ARG A 76 -6.18 10.14 -6.17
N ALA A 77 -5.18 11.01 -6.30
CA ALA A 77 -5.19 12.10 -7.26
C ALA A 77 -5.14 11.59 -8.71
N GLN A 78 -4.34 10.55 -8.99
CA GLN A 78 -4.27 9.91 -10.31
C GLN A 78 -5.63 9.29 -10.69
N LEU A 79 -6.26 8.55 -9.77
CA LEU A 79 -7.57 7.92 -10.02
C LEU A 79 -8.71 8.94 -10.20
N SER A 80 -8.61 10.11 -9.57
CA SER A 80 -9.61 11.17 -9.71
C SER A 80 -9.47 11.97 -11.01
N ASN A 81 -8.27 12.02 -11.60
CA ASN A 81 -8.01 12.75 -12.85
C ASN A 81 -8.28 11.92 -14.13
N ASP A 82 -8.48 10.61 -13.98
CA ASP A 82 -8.83 9.69 -15.09
C ASP A 82 -10.37 9.59 -15.30
N SER A 83 -11.16 10.51 -14.74
CA SER A 83 -12.63 10.56 -14.83
C SER A 83 -13.14 11.72 -15.69
#